data_AF-A0A531M269-F1
#
_entry.id   AF-A0A531M269-F1
#
_cell.length_a   1.000
_cell.length_b   1.000
_cell.length_c   1.000
_cell.angle_alpha   90.00
_cell.angle_beta   90.00
_cell.angle_gamma   90.00
#
_symmetry.space_group_name_H-M   'P 1'
#
loop_
_entity.id
_entity.type
_entity.pdbx_description
1 polymer ?
#
loop_
_entity_poly.entity_id
_entity_poly.type
_entity_poly.pdbx_seq_one_letter_code
_entity_poly.pdbx_strand_id
1 'polypeptide(L)' 'FSKGETAVEPFTAIDASRPDARVAVLDGPDLQTLVSGLNRLGVKPDGIIAILQGIKSAGALQADLVLQ' A
#
# COMPACT_ATOMS: atom_id res chain seq x y z
N PHE A 1 17.85 -52.62 -29.98
CA PHE A 1 16.64 -51.88 -29.62
C PHE A 1 16.46 -51.96 -28.10
N SER A 2 16.49 -50.84 -27.38
CA SER A 2 16.31 -50.80 -25.93
C SER A 2 14.82 -50.87 -25.59
N LYS A 3 14.46 -51.74 -24.64
CA LYS A 3 13.10 -51.87 -24.10
C LYS A 3 12.86 -50.70 -23.15
N GLY A 4 12.31 -49.60 -23.65
CA GLY A 4 11.92 -48.47 -22.81
C GLY A 4 10.68 -48.84 -22.00
N GLU A 5 10.77 -48.76 -20.67
CA GLU A 5 9.62 -48.81 -19.77
C GLU A 5 9.28 -47.39 -19.29
N THR A 6 7.99 -47.06 -19.33
CA THR A 6 7.48 -45.80 -18.79
C THR A 6 7.34 -45.90 -17.27
N ALA A 7 7.92 -44.95 -16.54
CA ALA A 7 7.73 -44.79 -15.11
C ALA A 7 6.56 -43.82 -14.82
N VAL A 8 5.79 -44.10 -13.77
CA VAL A 8 4.71 -43.20 -13.31
C VAL A 8 5.26 -42.29 -12.23
N GLU A 9 5.18 -40.98 -12.48
CA GLU A 9 5.59 -39.95 -11.52
C GLU A 9 4.41 -39.48 -10.65
N PRO A 10 4.63 -39.11 -9.38
CA PRO A 10 3.58 -38.56 -8.53
C PRO A 10 3.05 -37.23 -9.06
N PHE A 11 1.73 -37.11 -9.20
CA PHE A 11 1.05 -35.85 -9.54
C PHE A 11 0.72 -35.08 -8.25
N THR A 12 1.33 -33.91 -8.07
CA THR A 12 1.04 -33.04 -6.91
C THR A 12 0.05 -31.95 -7.33
N ALA A 13 -1.17 -32.00 -6.79
CA ALA A 13 -2.13 -30.92 -6.88
C ALA A 13 -1.99 -30.01 -5.64
N ILE A 14 -1.63 -28.74 -5.85
CA ILE A 14 -1.56 -27.74 -4.78
C ILE A 14 -2.82 -26.89 -4.85
N ASP A 15 -3.62 -26.92 -3.78
CA ASP A 15 -4.83 -26.11 -3.64
C ASP A 15 -4.62 -25.09 -2.50
N ALA A 16 -4.96 -23.83 -2.74
CA ALA A 16 -4.73 -22.74 -1.81
C ALA A 16 -6.05 -22.03 -1.49
N SER A 17 -6.63 -22.36 -0.33
CA SER A 17 -7.83 -21.69 0.17
C SER A 17 -7.47 -20.57 1.13
N ARG A 18 -7.98 -19.36 0.88
CA ARG A 18 -7.87 -18.21 1.77
C ARG A 18 -9.25 -17.93 2.38
N PRO A 19 -9.49 -18.24 3.66
CA PRO A 19 -10.73 -17.83 4.32
C PRO A 19 -10.82 -16.30 4.39
N ASP A 20 -12.04 -15.77 4.37
CA ASP A 20 -12.35 -14.34 4.35
C ASP A 20 -11.40 -13.53 5.24
N ALA A 21 -10.45 -12.85 4.61
CA ALA A 21 -9.58 -11.94 5.29
C ALA A 21 -10.40 -10.68 5.58
N ARG A 22 -10.77 -10.48 6.84
CA ARG A 22 -11.28 -9.18 7.27
C ARG A 22 -10.14 -8.18 7.11
N VAL A 23 -10.17 -7.43 6.02
CA VAL A 23 -9.30 -6.28 5.83
C VAL A 23 -9.77 -5.23 6.84
N ALA A 24 -9.08 -5.15 7.97
CA ALA A 24 -9.21 -3.99 8.83
C ALA A 24 -8.51 -2.83 8.10
N VAL A 25 -9.29 -1.89 7.59
CA VAL A 25 -8.73 -0.59 7.22
C VAL A 25 -8.25 0.03 8.53
N LEU A 26 -6.94 0.10 8.70
CA LEU A 26 -6.34 0.86 9.78
C LEU A 26 -6.49 2.34 9.42
N ASP A 27 -7.21 3.11 10.24
CA ASP A 27 -7.22 4.56 10.13
C ASP A 27 -5.83 5.07 10.52
N GLY A 28 -4.93 5.11 9.54
CA GLY A 28 -3.71 5.90 9.63
C GLY A 28 -4.05 7.39 9.74
N PRO A 29 -3.12 8.24 10.17
CA PRO A 29 -3.34 9.68 10.19
C PRO A 29 -3.74 10.18 8.79
N ASP A 30 -5.00 10.56 8.63
CA ASP A 30 -5.54 11.08 7.36
C ASP A 30 -4.89 12.44 7.05
N LEU A 31 -4.53 12.63 5.80
CA LEU A 31 -3.95 13.88 5.29
C LEU A 31 -4.85 15.06 5.60
N GLN A 32 -6.18 14.88 5.55
CA GLN A 32 -7.13 15.95 5.88
C GLN A 32 -7.04 16.36 7.35
N THR A 33 -6.79 15.40 8.26
CA THR A 33 -6.60 15.67 9.69
C THR A 33 -5.31 16.45 9.93
N LEU A 34 -4.22 16.09 9.25
CA LEU A 34 -2.94 16.82 9.32
C LEU A 34 -3.08 18.25 8.79
N VAL A 35 -3.64 18.42 7.59
CA VAL A 35 -3.83 19.75 6.97
C VAL A 35 -4.76 20.62 7.81
N SER A 36 -5.82 20.05 8.39
CA SER A 36 -6.71 20.76 9.31
C SER A 36 -5.99 21.20 10.58
N GLY A 37 -5.11 20.36 11.13
CA GLY A 37 -4.27 20.71 12.28
C GLY A 37 -3.30 21.85 11.98
N LEU A 38 -2.60 21.79 10.84
CA LEU A 38 -1.67 22.85 10.43
C LEU A 38 -2.38 24.17 10.12
N ASN A 39 -3.56 24.13 9.50
CA ASN A 39 -4.39 25.32 9.28
C ASN A 39 -4.81 25.98 10.60
N ARG A 40 -5.22 25.18 11.60
CA ARG A 40 -5.58 25.68 12.94
C ARG A 40 -4.37 26.28 13.68
N LEU A 41 -3.17 25.80 13.39
CA LEU A 41 -1.91 26.35 13.91
C LEU A 41 -1.45 27.63 13.19
N GLY A 42 -2.18 28.09 12.17
CA GLY A 42 -1.87 29.32 11.43
C GLY A 42 -0.73 29.17 10.44
N VAL A 43 -0.37 27.93 10.06
CA VAL A 43 0.61 27.69 9.00
C VAL A 43 0.04 28.18 7.68
N LYS A 44 0.80 29.02 6.97
CA LYS A 44 0.41 29.50 5.65
C LYS A 44 0.29 28.33 4.65
N PRO A 45 -0.61 28.41 3.65
CA PRO A 45 -0.79 27.35 2.65
C PRO A 45 0.53 26.87 2.02
N ASP A 46 1.42 27.79 1.66
CA ASP A 46 2.74 27.47 1.10
C ASP A 46 3.59 26.60 2.04
N GLY A 47 3.49 26.83 3.35
CA GLY A 47 4.18 26.05 4.38
C GLY A 47 3.59 24.64 4.55
N ILE A 48 2.27 24.50 4.43
CA ILE A 48 1.60 23.19 4.43
C ILE A 48 2.09 22.38 3.22
N ILE A 49 2.12 22.99 2.03
CA ILE A 49 2.60 22.36 0.81
C ILE A 49 4.06 21.89 0.94
N ALA A 50 4.94 22.73 1.49
CA ALA A 50 6.34 22.38 1.71
C ALA A 50 6.52 21.18 2.65
N ILE A 51 5.71 21.10 3.73
CA ILE A 51 5.70 19.96 4.65
C ILE A 51 5.25 18.68 3.91
N LEU A 52 4.17 18.75 3.13
CA LEU A 52 3.67 17.60 2.36
C LEU A 52 4.67 17.11 1.31
N GLN A 53 5.37 18.02 0.65
CA GLN A 53 6.43 17.69 -0.32
C GLN A 53 7.63 17.04 0.37
N GLY A 54 7.99 17.49 1.58
CA GLY A 54 9.03 16.84 2.39
C GLY A 54 8.65 15.41 2.79
N ILE A 55 7.41 15.20 3.24
CA ILE A 55 6.90 13.86 3.61
C ILE A 55 6.84 12.92 2.39
N LYS A 56 6.39 13.42 1.23
CA LYS A 56 6.41 12.67 -0.04
C LYS A 56 7.83 12.28 -0.45
N SER A 57 8.78 13.21 -0.37
CA SER A 57 10.18 12.98 -0.71
C SER A 57 10.86 11.98 0.22
N ALA A 58 10.43 11.91 1.49
CA ALA A 58 10.86 10.91 2.45
C ALA A 58 10.25 9.51 2.22
N GLY A 59 9.37 9.35 1.22
CA GLY A 59 8.67 8.09 0.94
C GLY A 59 7.57 7.74 1.94
N ALA A 60 7.23 8.66 2.84
CA ALA A 60 6.24 8.44 3.90
C ALA A 60 4.79 8.70 3.45
N LEU A 61 4.59 9.19 2.22
CA LEU A 61 3.26 9.47 1.65
C LEU A 61 3.18 8.97 0.21
N GLN A 62 2.56 7.81 0.02
CA GLN A 62 2.15 7.29 -1.29
C GLN A 62 0.80 7.92 -1.67
N ALA A 63 0.80 9.20 -2.05
CA ALA A 63 -0.42 9.90 -2.45
C ALA A 63 -0.19 10.85 -3.63
N ASP A 64 -1.15 10.90 -4.55
CA ASP A 64 -1.18 11.89 -5.64
C ASP A 64 -1.79 13.19 -5.10
N LEU A 65 -0.97 14.24 -5.04
CA LEU A 65 -1.44 15.59 -4.70
C LEU A 65 -2.05 16.21 -5.95
N VAL A 66 -3.38 16.30 -5.99
CA VAL A 66 -4.12 17.03 -7.03
C VAL A 66 -4.41 18.43 -6.51
N LEU A 67 -3.89 19.46 -7.19
CA LEU A 67 -4.21 20.86 -6.95
C LEU A 67 -5.24 21.29 -7.99
N GLN A 68 -6.44 21.71 -7.54
CA GLN A 68 -7.45 22.37 -8.37
C GLN A 68 -7.48 23.86 -8.10
#